data_AF-A0A401LW84-F1
#
_entry.id   AF-A0A401LW84-F1
#
_cell.length_a   1.000
_cell.length_b   1.000
_cell.length_c   1.000
_cell.angle_alpha   90.00
_cell.angle_beta   90.00
_cell.angle_gamma   90.00
#
_symmetry.space_group_name_H-M   'P 1'
#
loop_
_entity.id
_entity.type
_entity.pdbx_description
1 polymer ?
#
loop_
_entity_poly.entity_id
_entity_poly.type
_entity_poly.pdbx_seq_one_letter_code
_entity_poly.pdbx_strand_id
1 'polypeptide(L)'
;MINVMIYIAKNGRQWRILPTGFGPWQNVYFYFRKWKLEGIFKELIHYLHESVRKVFGKSVSPRVELIDYRSVRTTHHRDSREYGIDGGKKVKGRKEQIIYV
;
A
#
# COMPACT_ATOMS: atom_id res chain seq x y z
N MET A 1 14.79 14.21 -11.12
CA MET A 1 13.86 14.16 -9.97
C MET A 1 13.31 12.76 -9.74
N ILE A 2 12.52 12.19 -10.65
CA ILE A 2 11.91 10.84 -10.49
C ILE A 2 12.96 9.72 -10.30
N ASN A 3 14.08 9.76 -11.05
CA ASN A 3 15.17 8.77 -10.94
C ASN A 3 15.74 8.69 -9.52
N VAL A 4 15.80 9.83 -8.81
CA VAL A 4 16.29 9.88 -7.43
C VAL A 4 15.30 9.22 -6.48
N MET A 5 14.01 9.47 -6.67
CA MET A 5 12.94 8.85 -5.88
C MET A 5 12.90 7.34 -6.09
N ILE A 6 13.05 6.88 -7.35
CA ILE A 6 13.16 5.45 -7.70
C ILE A 6 14.40 4.84 -7.05
N TYR A 7 15.54 5.52 -7.08
CA TYR A 7 16.76 5.06 -6.43
C TYR A 7 16.56 4.88 -4.92
N ILE A 8 15.97 5.87 -4.24
CA ILE A 8 15.67 5.79 -2.81
C ILE A 8 14.68 4.66 -2.50
N ALA A 9 13.60 4.54 -3.26
CA ALA A 9 12.59 3.50 -3.08
C ALA A 9 13.16 2.09 -3.30
N LYS A 10 13.99 1.91 -4.32
CA LYS A 10 14.62 0.62 -4.65
C LYS A 10 15.65 0.17 -3.60
N ASN A 11 16.42 1.12 -3.06
CA ASN A 11 17.55 0.80 -2.18
C ASN A 11 17.27 1.03 -0.69
N GLY A 12 16.11 1.60 -0.33
CA GLY A 12 15.74 1.88 1.06
C GLY A 12 16.67 2.88 1.77
N ARG A 13 17.37 3.74 1.03
CA ARG A 13 18.39 4.63 1.60
C ARG A 13 17.78 5.86 2.25
N GLN A 14 18.43 6.36 3.30
CA GLN A 14 18.09 7.63 3.92
C GLN A 14 18.31 8.79 2.94
N TRP A 15 17.41 9.77 2.93
CA TRP A 15 17.50 10.96 2.09
C TRP A 15 18.84 11.69 2.21
N ARG A 16 19.41 11.73 3.42
CA ARG A 16 20.69 12.42 3.69
C ARG A 16 21.90 11.72 3.06
N ILE A 17 21.78 10.45 2.69
CA ILE A 17 22.85 9.64 2.08
C ILE A 17 22.58 9.48 0.58
N LEU A 18 22.27 10.60 -0.06
CA LEU A 18 22.05 10.65 -1.50
C LEU A 18 23.40 10.78 -2.22
N PRO A 19 23.68 9.96 -3.25
CA PRO A 19 24.90 10.11 -4.05
C PRO A 19 25.01 11.52 -4.65
N THR A 20 26.22 12.06 -4.67
CA THR A 20 26.51 13.43 -5.13
C THR A 20 26.06 13.71 -6.56
N GLY A 21 26.03 12.68 -7.43
CA GLY A 21 25.53 12.79 -8.79
C GLY A 21 24.03 13.13 -8.94
N PHE A 22 23.25 13.03 -7.87
CA PHE A 22 21.81 13.35 -7.90
C PHE A 22 21.48 14.78 -7.41
N GLY A 23 22.49 15.56 -7.00
CA GLY A 23 22.32 16.90 -6.46
C GLY A 23 21.89 16.93 -4.98
N PRO A 24 21.56 18.13 -4.46
CA PRO A 24 21.24 18.31 -3.04
C PRO A 24 19.97 17.56 -2.63
N TRP A 25 20.06 16.73 -1.60
CA TRP A 25 18.94 15.92 -1.13
C TRP A 25 17.74 16.76 -0.66
N GLN A 26 17.98 17.98 -0.19
CA GLN A 26 16.96 18.92 0.28
C GLN A 26 15.98 19.28 -0.85
N ASN A 27 16.50 19.53 -2.05
CA ASN A 27 15.69 19.86 -3.21
C ASN A 27 14.84 18.66 -3.61
N VAL A 28 15.45 17.47 -3.65
CA VAL A 28 14.72 16.24 -4.00
C VAL A 28 13.61 15.96 -2.98
N TYR A 29 13.92 16.11 -1.70
CA TYR A 29 12.93 15.93 -0.63
C TYR A 29 11.83 16.99 -0.68
N PHE A 30 12.15 18.24 -1.01
CA PHE A 30 11.16 19.31 -1.18
C PHE A 30 10.14 18.94 -2.25
N TYR A 31 10.59 18.54 -3.45
CA TYR A 31 9.68 18.12 -4.52
C TYR A 31 8.93 16.84 -4.17
N PHE A 32 9.60 15.86 -3.55
CA PHE A 32 8.94 14.64 -3.06
C PHE A 32 7.78 14.99 -2.12
N ARG A 33 8.03 15.85 -1.12
CA ARG A 33 7.02 16.24 -0.15
C ARG A 33 5.88 17.02 -0.81
N LYS A 34 6.21 17.97 -1.70
CA LYS A 34 5.23 18.74 -2.46
C LYS A 34 4.30 17.81 -3.25
N TRP A 35 4.86 16.92 -4.06
CA TRP A 35 4.10 15.98 -4.88
C TRP A 35 3.30 14.96 -4.07
N LYS A 36 3.83 14.56 -2.92
CA LYS A 36 3.09 13.71 -1.98
C LYS A 36 1.85 14.42 -1.44
N LEU A 37 1.97 15.69 -1.08
CA LEU A 37 0.84 16.49 -0.59
C LEU A 37 -0.17 16.81 -1.69
N GLU A 38 0.30 17.04 -2.92
CA GLU A 38 -0.55 17.27 -4.10
C GLU A 38 -1.21 15.97 -4.61
N GLY A 39 -0.87 14.80 -4.07
CA GLY A 39 -1.47 13.53 -4.49
C GLY A 39 -0.93 12.95 -5.80
N ILE A 40 0.09 13.57 -6.40
CA ILE A 40 0.67 13.17 -7.71
C ILE A 40 1.10 11.70 -7.72
N PHE A 41 1.67 11.19 -6.62
CA PHE A 41 2.05 9.77 -6.56
C PHE A 41 0.85 8.83 -6.63
N LYS A 42 -0.30 9.23 -6.08
CA LYS A 42 -1.53 8.43 -6.13
C LYS A 42 -2.02 8.35 -7.57
N GLU A 43 -2.05 9.47 -8.28
CA GLU A 43 -2.44 9.55 -9.70
C GLU A 43 -1.48 8.77 -10.59
N LEU A 44 -0.17 8.92 -10.37
CA LEU A 44 0.86 8.20 -11.10
C LEU A 44 0.70 6.68 -10.93
N ILE A 45 0.54 6.20 -9.69
CA ILE A 45 0.36 4.77 -9.41
C ILE A 45 -0.94 4.26 -10.04
N HIS A 46 -2.01 5.04 -10.00
CA HIS A 46 -3.26 4.70 -10.68
C HIS A 46 -3.04 4.50 -12.18
N TYR A 47 -2.45 5.49 -12.85
CA TYR A 47 -2.15 5.42 -14.28
C TYR A 47 -1.23 4.24 -14.64
N LEU A 48 -0.20 3.98 -13.83
CA LEU A 48 0.71 2.85 -14.04
C LEU A 48 -0.02 1.51 -13.89
N HIS A 49 -0.87 1.36 -12.87
CA HIS A 49 -1.69 0.16 -12.71
C HIS A 49 -2.60 -0.07 -13.91
N GLU A 50 -3.31 0.96 -14.38
CA GLU A 50 -4.16 0.85 -15.56
C GLU A 50 -3.35 0.42 -16.79
N SER A 51 -2.20 1.06 -17.01
CA SER A 51 -1.32 0.80 -18.14
C SER A 51 -0.80 -0.64 -18.14
N VAL A 52 -0.31 -1.11 -16.99
CA VAL A 52 0.15 -2.50 -16.82
C VAL A 52 -1.00 -3.48 -17.06
N ARG A 53 -2.19 -3.23 -16.50
CA ARG A 53 -3.35 -4.11 -16.71
C ARG A 53 -3.75 -4.21 -18.17
N LYS A 54 -3.75 -3.09 -18.91
CA LYS A 54 -4.01 -3.08 -20.36
C LYS A 54 -2.98 -3.91 -21.14
N VAL A 55 -1.70 -3.81 -20.80
CA VAL A 55 -0.63 -4.62 -21.42
C VAL A 55 -0.86 -6.12 -21.20
N PHE A 56 -1.39 -6.51 -20.04
CA PHE A 56 -1.76 -7.90 -19.75
C PHE A 56 -3.18 -8.29 -20.20
N GLY A 57 -3.86 -7.48 -21.01
CA GLY A 57 -5.20 -7.77 -21.52
C GLY A 57 -6.29 -7.77 -20.44
N LYS A 58 -6.04 -7.22 -19.26
CA LYS A 58 -6.98 -7.15 -18.13
C LYS A 58 -7.79 -5.84 -18.18
N SER A 59 -9.00 -5.87 -17.61
CA SER A 59 -9.81 -4.66 -17.42
C SER A 59 -9.07 -3.61 -16.58
N VAL A 60 -9.31 -2.33 -16.86
CA VAL A 60 -8.67 -1.19 -16.18
C VAL A 60 -8.91 -1.21 -14.67
N SER A 61 -10.17 -1.42 -14.27
CA SER A 61 -10.51 -1.64 -12.87
C SER A 61 -10.31 -3.12 -12.49
N PRO A 62 -9.70 -3.43 -11.33
CA PRO A 62 -9.75 -4.77 -10.76
C PRO A 62 -11.19 -5.24 -10.58
N ARG A 63 -11.47 -6.46 -11.02
CA ARG A 63 -12.67 -7.16 -10.55
C ARG A 63 -12.30 -7.79 -9.22
N VAL A 64 -13.00 -7.40 -8.16
CA VAL A 64 -12.96 -8.17 -6.91
C VAL A 64 -13.72 -9.45 -7.18
N GLU A 65 -13.01 -10.57 -7.28
CA GLU A 65 -13.60 -11.83 -7.72
C GLU A 65 -14.12 -12.67 -6.55
N LEU A 66 -13.50 -12.56 -5.38
CA LEU A 66 -13.92 -13.27 -4.18
C LEU A 66 -13.67 -12.45 -2.91
N ILE A 67 -14.73 -12.26 -2.13
CA ILE A 67 -14.66 -11.71 -0.77
C ILE A 67 -14.94 -12.87 0.17
N ASP A 68 -13.96 -13.22 1.00
CA ASP A 68 -14.14 -14.21 2.06
C ASP A 68 -13.99 -13.56 3.43
N TYR A 69 -14.56 -14.21 4.45
CA TYR A 69 -14.44 -13.80 5.84
C TYR A 69 -13.76 -14.90 6.65
N ARG A 70 -12.60 -14.56 7.20
CA ARG A 70 -11.86 -15.44 8.10
C ARG A 70 -12.07 -15.02 9.55
N SER A 71 -12.40 -15.97 10.41
CA SER A 71 -12.47 -15.75 11.86
C SER A 71 -11.12 -16.11 12.46
N VAL A 72 -10.44 -15.13 13.06
CA VAL A 72 -9.09 -15.27 13.61
C VAL A 72 -9.14 -15.11 15.12
N ARG A 73 -8.56 -16.07 15.85
CA ARG A 73 -8.44 -15.99 17.33
C ARG A 73 -7.61 -14.77 17.71
N THR A 74 -8.11 -13.99 18.65
CA THR A 74 -7.42 -12.83 19.20
C THR A 74 -6.96 -13.12 20.63
N THR A 75 -5.88 -12.46 21.06
CA THR A 75 -5.41 -12.52 22.45
C THR A 75 -6.37 -11.79 23.38
N HIS A 76 -6.40 -12.19 24.66
CA HIS A 76 -7.33 -11.68 25.68
C HIS A 76 -7.18 -10.18 26.01
N HIS A 77 -6.08 -9.53 25.60
CA HIS A 77 -5.75 -8.13 25.96
C HIS A 77 -6.32 -7.04 25.04
N ARG A 78 -7.27 -7.34 24.14
CA ARG A 78 -7.95 -6.32 23.34
C ARG A 78 -9.27 -5.88 23.98
N ASP A 79 -9.76 -4.71 23.56
CA ASP A 79 -11.08 -4.19 23.96
C ASP A 79 -12.17 -5.20 23.55
N SER A 80 -13.03 -5.57 24.49
CA SER A 80 -14.12 -6.53 24.29
C SER A 80 -15.15 -6.09 23.25
N ARG A 81 -15.14 -4.81 22.86
CA ARG A 81 -15.94 -4.27 21.76
C ARG A 81 -15.43 -4.68 20.37
N GLU A 82 -14.19 -5.14 20.25
CA GLU A 82 -13.53 -5.43 18.96
C GLU A 82 -13.50 -6.93 18.58
N TYR A 83 -13.97 -7.84 19.44
CA TYR A 83 -14.01 -9.27 19.16
C TYR A 83 -15.24 -9.94 19.75
N GLY A 84 -15.71 -11.00 19.08
CA GLY A 84 -16.89 -11.77 19.47
C GLY A 84 -16.64 -13.27 19.39
N ILE A 85 -17.70 -14.07 19.52
CA ILE A 85 -17.64 -15.51 19.30
C ILE A 85 -18.34 -15.81 17.99
N ASP A 86 -17.60 -16.35 17.03
CA ASP A 86 -18.18 -16.99 15.85
C ASP A 86 -18.67 -18.38 16.27
N GLY A 87 -19.96 -18.51 16.53
CA GLY A 87 -20.58 -19.76 16.97
C GLY A 87 -20.49 -20.89 15.95
N GLY A 88 -20.48 -20.57 14.65
CA GLY A 88 -20.37 -21.56 13.58
C GLY A 88 -18.96 -22.17 13.50
N LYS A 89 -17.92 -21.36 13.74
CA LYS A 89 -16.52 -21.81 13.74
C LYS A 89 -15.99 -22.14 15.13
N LYS A 90 -16.76 -21.87 16.19
CA LYS A 90 -16.35 -21.93 17.61
C LYS A 90 -15.04 -21.17 17.88
N VAL A 91 -14.88 -20.02 17.24
CA VAL A 91 -13.70 -19.15 17.37
C VAL A 91 -14.10 -17.90 18.13
N LYS A 92 -13.48 -17.68 19.30
CA LYS A 92 -13.50 -16.38 19.98
C LYS A 92 -12.42 -15.49 19.34
N GLY A 93 -12.83 -14.44 18.65
CA GLY A 93 -11.93 -13.67 17.82
C GLY A 93 -12.63 -12.60 16.98
N ARG A 94 -11.89 -12.08 15.99
CA ARG A 94 -12.41 -11.08 15.06
C ARG A 94 -12.66 -11.71 13.68
N LYS A 95 -13.65 -11.18 12.96
CA LYS A 95 -13.79 -11.46 11.54
C LYS A 95 -12.88 -10.52 10.75
N GLU A 96 -12.03 -11.10 9.92
CA GLU A 96 -11.18 -10.38 8.97
C GLU A 96 -11.74 -10.59 7.56
N GLN A 97 -11.85 -9.51 6.81
CA GLN A 97 -12.22 -9.55 5.41
C GLN A 97 -10.97 -9.88 4.59
N ILE A 98 -11.04 -10.91 3.76
CA ILE A 98 -10.01 -11.28 2.80
C ILE A 98 -10.55 -10.94 1.41
N ILE A 99 -9.81 -10.11 0.69
CA ILE A 99 -10.17 -9.68 -0.67
C ILE A 99 -9.16 -10.31 -1.62
N TYR A 100 -9.64 -11.12 -2.55
CA TYR A 100 -8.84 -11.64 -3.66
C TYR A 100 -9.07 -10.74 -4.88
N VAL A 101 -7.97 -10.23 -5.45
CA VAL A 101 -7.94 -9.20 -6.52
C VAL A 101 -7.13 -9.69 -7.71
#